data_AF-A0A1F9WKV0-F1
#
_entry.id   AF-A0A1F9WKV0-F1
#
_cell.length_a   1.000
_cell.length_b   1.000
_cell.length_c   1.000
_cell.angle_alpha   90.00
_cell.angle_beta   90.00
_cell.angle_gamma   90.00
#
_symmetry.space_group_name_H-M   'P 1'
#
loop_
_entity.id
_entity.type
_entity.pdbx_description
1 polymer ?
#
loop_
_entity_poly.entity_id
_entity_poly.type
_entity_poly.pdbx_seq_one_letter_code
_entity_poly.pdbx_strand_id
1 'polypeptide(L)'
;MLNAHGPGSVQYEITHNLPYDQTTTKETLTKVTNINGTSDNTCKCSSWLEHWKKYGGGSELPKWCAEKGCVQKPEAGAHVQKDSTADRGWYIVPLCSKHNAETGKSLDVSDSTKLVSANVSETCGKK
;
A
#
# COMPACT_ATOMS: atom_id res chain seq x y z
N MET A 1 -42.92 45.22 -39.05
CA MET A 1 -43.57 44.28 -38.12
C MET A 1 -42.55 43.19 -37.83
N LEU A 2 -42.24 42.98 -36.55
CA LEU A 2 -41.29 41.95 -36.11
C LEU A 2 -41.84 40.56 -36.46
N ASN A 3 -40.99 39.68 -36.99
CA ASN A 3 -40.58 38.48 -36.28
C ASN A 3 -39.48 37.74 -37.04
N ALA A 4 -38.55 37.23 -36.26
CA ALA A 4 -37.32 36.61 -36.65
C ALA A 4 -37.45 35.09 -36.63
N HIS A 5 -36.56 34.40 -37.35
CA HIS A 5 -35.63 33.38 -36.84
C HIS A 5 -35.04 32.60 -38.02
N GLY A 6 -33.72 32.68 -38.12
CA GLY A 6 -32.92 32.08 -39.18
C GLY A 6 -32.76 30.56 -39.02
N PRO A 7 -32.19 29.92 -40.05
CA PRO A 7 -32.11 28.47 -40.15
C PRO A 7 -30.79 27.89 -39.61
N GLY A 8 -30.84 26.61 -39.24
CA GLY A 8 -29.69 25.78 -38.86
C GLY A 8 -29.88 25.20 -37.47
N SER A 9 -29.52 23.96 -37.16
CA SER A 9 -28.74 22.96 -37.86
C SER A 9 -28.70 21.74 -36.93
N VAL A 10 -28.63 20.54 -37.52
CA VAL A 10 -28.15 19.24 -37.02
C VAL A 10 -27.99 19.01 -35.51
N GLN A 11 -28.58 17.90 -35.05
CA GLN A 11 -28.34 17.34 -33.72
C GLN A 11 -26.86 17.00 -33.52
N TYR A 12 -26.27 17.50 -32.42
CA TYR A 12 -25.12 16.90 -31.77
C TYR A 12 -25.30 17.05 -30.26
N GLU A 13 -25.00 15.97 -29.56
CA GLU A 13 -25.26 15.78 -28.14
C GLU A 13 -24.40 16.72 -27.27
N ILE A 14 -24.96 16.98 -26.09
CA ILE A 14 -24.56 17.99 -25.12
C ILE A 14 -23.04 17.95 -24.83
N THR A 15 -22.43 19.12 -24.99
CA THR A 15 -21.05 19.45 -24.68
C THR A 15 -20.70 19.12 -23.23
N HIS A 16 -19.90 18.08 -23.01
CA HIS A 16 -19.11 17.98 -21.78
C HIS A 16 -17.95 18.97 -21.88
N ASN A 17 -18.09 20.09 -21.17
CA ASN A 17 -17.13 21.18 -21.11
C ASN A 17 -15.85 20.73 -20.37
N LEU A 18 -14.71 21.00 -21.00
CA LEU A 18 -13.31 20.72 -20.64
C LEU A 18 -12.86 21.42 -19.32
N PRO A 19 -11.58 21.32 -18.89
CA PRO A 19 -10.70 20.15 -18.68
C PRO A 19 -10.12 20.20 -17.24
N TYR A 20 -9.96 19.07 -16.55
CA TYR A 20 -8.99 19.04 -15.44
C TYR A 20 -7.80 18.20 -15.87
N ASP A 21 -6.66 18.86 -16.02
CA ASP A 21 -5.34 18.24 -16.08
C ASP A 21 -5.15 17.44 -14.78
N GLN A 22 -5.55 16.17 -14.82
CA GLN A 22 -5.28 15.22 -13.76
C GLN A 22 -4.17 14.29 -14.22
N THR A 23 -2.95 14.77 -14.07
CA THR A 23 -1.87 13.91 -13.56
C THR A 23 -2.17 13.47 -12.12
N THR A 24 -3.38 12.96 -11.83
CA THR A 24 -3.68 12.26 -10.58
C THR A 24 -3.47 10.79 -10.88
N THR A 25 -2.23 10.33 -10.74
CA THR A 25 -1.95 8.89 -10.66
C THR A 25 -2.89 8.31 -9.61
N LYS A 26 -3.77 7.40 -10.02
CA LYS A 26 -4.70 6.71 -9.11
C LYS A 26 -3.83 5.98 -8.07
N GLU A 27 -3.61 6.60 -6.91
CA GLU A 27 -2.83 5.99 -5.84
C GLU A 27 -3.51 4.67 -5.50
N THR A 28 -2.88 3.58 -5.89
CA THR A 28 -3.36 2.25 -5.59
C THR A 28 -2.87 1.96 -4.17
N LEU A 29 -3.82 1.57 -3.32
CA LEU A 29 -3.57 1.22 -1.92
C LEU A 29 -3.90 -0.26 -1.76
N THR A 30 -3.02 -0.95 -1.05
CA THR A 30 -3.22 -2.32 -0.62
C THR A 30 -3.66 -2.32 0.84
N LYS A 31 -4.87 -2.79 1.10
CA LYS A 31 -5.37 -2.95 2.45
C LYS A 31 -4.81 -4.22 3.09
N VAL A 32 -4.18 -4.08 4.26
CA VAL A 32 -3.60 -5.18 5.00
C VAL A 32 -3.99 -5.12 6.48
N THR A 33 -4.21 -6.27 7.10
CA THR A 33 -4.45 -6.36 8.55
C THR A 33 -3.13 -6.62 9.26
N ASN A 34 -2.80 -5.81 10.28
CA ASN A 34 -1.70 -6.07 11.20
C ASN A 34 -2.05 -7.31 12.04
N ILE A 35 -1.32 -8.40 11.83
CA ILE A 35 -1.51 -9.66 12.55
C ILE A 35 -0.45 -9.78 13.62
N ASN A 36 -0.84 -10.23 14.82
CA ASN A 36 0.12 -10.41 15.91
C ASN A 36 1.22 -11.37 15.43
N GLY A 37 2.48 -10.93 15.46
CA GLY A 37 3.61 -11.73 15.01
C GLY A 37 3.70 -13.00 15.86
N THR A 38 3.69 -14.17 15.24
CA THR A 38 3.85 -15.42 15.99
C THR A 38 5.30 -15.59 16.41
N SER A 39 5.52 -15.77 17.71
CA SER A 39 6.79 -16.20 18.30
C SER A 39 7.34 -17.50 17.69
N ASP A 40 6.51 -18.26 16.95
CA ASP A 40 6.89 -19.56 16.37
C ASP A 40 7.76 -19.45 15.10
N ASN A 41 7.79 -18.28 14.44
CA ASN A 41 8.67 -18.04 13.30
C ASN A 41 9.86 -17.18 13.72
N THR A 42 10.92 -17.83 14.21
CA THR A 42 12.16 -17.10 14.54
C THR A 42 12.84 -16.69 13.23
N CYS A 43 12.80 -15.38 12.93
CA CYS A 43 13.56 -14.80 11.83
C CYS A 43 15.07 -15.02 12.07
N LYS A 44 15.81 -15.43 11.04
CA LYS A 44 17.28 -15.53 11.11
C LYS A 44 18.00 -14.21 10.80
N CYS A 45 17.25 -13.15 10.49
CA CYS A 45 17.78 -11.79 10.46
C CYS A 45 17.81 -11.21 11.87
N SER A 46 18.60 -10.15 12.10
CA SER A 46 18.70 -9.48 13.41
C SER A 46 17.36 -8.93 13.91
N SER A 47 16.43 -8.61 13.00
CA SER A 47 15.04 -8.26 13.30
C SER A 47 14.16 -8.46 12.07
N TRP A 48 12.83 -8.43 12.25
CA TRP A 48 11.90 -8.43 11.12
C TRP A 48 11.97 -7.15 10.28
N LEU A 49 12.41 -6.02 10.87
CA LEU A 49 12.65 -4.79 10.10
C LEU A 49 13.87 -4.96 9.17
N GLU A 50 14.95 -5.57 9.66
CA GLU A 50 16.12 -5.91 8.85
C GLU A 50 15.79 -6.98 7.81
N HIS A 51 14.88 -7.92 8.13
CA HIS A 51 14.34 -8.86 7.15
C HIS A 51 13.64 -8.13 6.01
N TRP A 52 12.75 -7.20 6.33
CA TRP A 52 12.08 -6.40 5.32
C TRP A 52 13.09 -5.61 4.47
N LYS A 53 14.08 -4.98 5.09
CA LYS A 53 15.14 -4.26 4.39
C LYS A 53 15.86 -5.16 3.39
N LYS A 54 16.33 -6.33 3.85
CA LYS A 54 17.08 -7.30 3.04
C LYS A 54 16.29 -7.83 1.84
N TYR A 55 15.01 -8.14 2.01
CA TYR A 55 14.19 -8.80 0.98
C TYR A 55 13.21 -7.86 0.26
N GLY A 56 13.04 -6.63 0.75
CA GLY A 56 12.19 -5.59 0.18
C GLY A 56 12.84 -4.81 -0.98
N GLY A 57 14.06 -5.19 -1.35
CA GLY A 57 14.73 -4.67 -2.54
C GLY A 57 15.51 -3.37 -2.33
N GLY A 58 15.88 -3.03 -1.09
CA GLY A 58 16.66 -1.82 -0.78
C GLY A 58 17.84 -2.08 0.14
N SER A 59 18.88 -1.26 0.00
CA SER A 59 19.97 -1.15 0.98
C SER A 59 19.58 -0.32 2.22
N GLU A 60 18.42 0.34 2.17
CA GLU A 60 17.94 1.30 3.18
C GLU A 60 16.48 1.04 3.54
N LEU A 61 16.09 1.48 4.74
CA LEU A 61 14.69 1.50 5.15
C LEU A 61 13.95 2.67 4.47
N PRO A 62 12.63 2.57 4.27
CA PRO A 62 11.88 3.69 3.75
C PRO A 62 11.93 4.83 4.75
N LYS A 63 11.89 6.05 4.22
CA LYS A 63 11.89 7.27 5.04
C LYS A 63 10.69 7.31 6.01
N TRP A 64 9.57 6.71 5.60
CA TRP A 64 8.29 6.79 6.27
C TRP A 64 7.70 5.39 6.51
N CYS A 65 6.85 5.30 7.54
CA CYS A 65 6.00 4.17 7.83
C CYS A 65 5.15 3.78 6.61
N ALA A 66 4.90 2.49 6.43
CA ALA A 66 4.15 1.97 5.30
C ALA A 66 2.67 2.39 5.28
N GLU A 67 2.08 2.67 6.45
CA GLU A 67 0.72 3.22 6.54
C GLU A 67 0.61 4.57 5.81
N LYS A 68 -0.39 4.67 4.95
CA LYS A 68 -0.62 5.84 4.09
C LYS A 68 -0.79 7.09 4.92
N GLY A 69 -0.04 8.13 4.56
CA GLY A 69 -0.09 9.43 5.24
C GLY A 69 0.68 9.48 6.57
N CYS A 70 1.27 8.38 7.02
CA CYS A 70 2.13 8.40 8.19
C CYS A 70 3.52 8.95 7.85
N VAL A 71 3.94 10.00 8.56
CA VAL A 71 5.28 10.62 8.41
C VAL A 71 6.26 10.23 9.52
N GLN A 72 5.93 9.20 10.31
CA GLN A 72 6.85 8.65 11.31
C GLN A 72 7.81 7.67 10.65
N LYS A 73 9.02 7.53 11.18
CA LYS A 73 9.99 6.55 10.70
C LYS A 73 9.55 5.12 11.06
N PRO A 74 9.87 4.13 10.23
CA PRO A 74 9.66 2.74 10.60
C PRO A 74 10.63 2.32 11.71
N GLU A 75 10.13 1.56 12.67
CA GLU A 75 10.86 1.08 13.85
C GLU A 75 10.69 -0.44 14.04
N ALA A 76 9.69 -1.03 13.39
CA ALA A 76 9.41 -2.46 13.44
C ALA A 76 9.05 -3.03 12.06
N GLY A 77 9.41 -4.29 11.83
CA GLY A 77 8.83 -5.10 10.75
C GLY A 77 7.57 -5.78 11.27
N ALA A 78 6.41 -5.27 10.88
CA ALA A 78 5.11 -5.77 11.32
C ALA A 78 4.66 -6.93 10.45
N HIS A 79 4.06 -7.95 11.06
CA HIS A 79 3.43 -9.02 10.31
C HIS A 79 2.06 -8.56 9.84
N VAL A 80 1.75 -8.76 8.57
CA VAL A 80 0.47 -8.39 7.98
C VAL A 80 -0.04 -9.49 7.06
N GLN A 81 -1.36 -9.54 6.89
CA GLN A 81 -2.00 -10.28 5.80
C GLN A 81 -2.77 -9.29 4.94
N LYS A 82 -2.90 -9.56 3.64
CA LYS A 82 -3.82 -8.79 2.81
C LYS A 82 -5.25 -9.05 3.27
N ASP A 83 -6.11 -8.04 3.15
CA ASP A 83 -7.54 -8.18 3.47
C ASP A 83 -8.32 -8.97 2.39
N SER A 84 -7.61 -9.50 1.39
CA SER A 84 -8.16 -10.35 0.34
C SER A 84 -8.34 -11.80 0.80
N THR A 85 -9.40 -12.46 0.35
CA THR A 85 -9.61 -13.89 0.57
C THR A 85 -8.73 -14.78 -0.32
N ALA A 86 -8.22 -14.24 -1.43
CA ALA A 86 -7.41 -14.98 -2.40
C ALA A 86 -5.95 -15.18 -1.96
N ASP A 87 -5.48 -14.33 -1.05
CA ASP A 87 -4.09 -14.32 -0.60
C ASP A 87 -4.04 -14.19 0.93
N ARG A 88 -3.77 -15.32 1.59
CA ARG A 88 -3.62 -15.44 3.04
C ARG A 88 -2.14 -15.55 3.45
N GLY A 89 -1.24 -15.12 2.57
CA GLY A 89 0.19 -15.09 2.85
C GLY A 89 0.51 -14.13 4.00
N TRP A 90 1.55 -14.47 4.77
CA TRP A 90 2.05 -13.63 5.83
C TRP A 90 3.18 -12.78 5.28
N TYR A 91 3.06 -11.48 5.46
CA TYR A 91 3.99 -10.51 4.92
C TYR A 91 4.58 -9.67 6.05
N ILE A 92 5.72 -9.06 5.75
CA ILE A 92 6.36 -8.05 6.57
C ILE A 92 6.21 -6.70 5.88
N VAL A 93 5.89 -5.66 6.65
CA VAL A 93 5.95 -4.26 6.23
C VAL A 93 6.62 -3.40 7.31
N PRO A 94 7.30 -2.30 6.93
CA PRO A 94 7.98 -1.43 7.88
C PRO A 94 6.98 -0.42 8.47
N LEU A 95 6.69 -0.55 9.77
CA LEU A 95 5.78 0.34 10.50
C LEU A 95 6.51 1.09 11.62
N CYS A 96 6.00 2.28 11.97
CA CYS A 96 6.37 2.97 13.20
C CYS A 96 5.76 2.25 14.43
N SER A 97 6.27 2.55 15.63
CA SER A 97 5.78 1.92 16.86
C SER A 97 4.27 2.08 17.07
N LYS A 98 3.70 3.23 16.69
CA LYS A 98 2.27 3.51 16.82
C LYS A 98 1.41 2.53 16.01
N HIS A 99 1.63 2.43 14.69
CA HIS A 99 0.84 1.54 13.83
C HIS A 99 1.16 0.07 14.08
N ASN A 100 2.39 -0.26 14.49
CA ASN A 100 2.74 -1.62 14.88
C ASN A 100 1.96 -2.09 16.13
N ALA A 101 1.66 -1.18 17.07
CA ALA A 101 0.86 -1.50 18.25
C ALA A 101 -0.65 -1.69 17.96
N GLU A 102 -1.12 -1.33 16.77
CA GLU A 102 -2.52 -1.47 16.36
C GLU A 102 -2.81 -2.86 15.77
N THR A 103 -2.45 -3.90 16.51
CA THR A 103 -2.69 -5.29 16.12
C THR A 103 -4.20 -5.56 15.94
N GLY A 104 -4.53 -6.29 14.88
CA GLY A 104 -5.90 -6.62 14.47
C GLY A 104 -6.60 -5.53 13.66
N LYS A 105 -5.97 -4.35 13.46
CA LYS A 105 -6.54 -3.30 12.62
C LYS A 105 -6.07 -3.42 11.17
N SER A 106 -6.94 -3.04 10.25
CA SER A 106 -6.58 -2.81 8.85
C SER A 106 -5.82 -1.50 8.70
N LEU A 107 -4.83 -1.54 7.82
CA LEU A 107 -3.91 -0.49 7.43
C LEU A 107 -4.00 -0.32 5.92
N ASP A 108 -3.92 0.92 5.45
CA ASP A 108 -3.87 1.23 4.02
C ASP A 108 -2.42 1.48 3.63
N VAL A 109 -1.80 0.51 2.96
CA VAL A 109 -0.40 0.56 2.58
C VAL A 109 -0.28 0.98 1.11
N SER A 110 0.66 1.87 0.80
CA SER A 110 0.95 2.25 -0.58
C SER A 110 1.39 1.03 -1.40
N ASP A 111 0.90 0.87 -2.63
CA ASP A 111 1.34 -0.20 -3.55
C ASP A 111 2.86 -0.15 -3.86
N SER A 112 3.51 1.00 -3.62
CA SER A 112 4.96 1.12 -3.72
C SER A 112 5.71 0.40 -2.58
N THR A 113 5.06 0.14 -1.45
CA THR A 113 5.63 -0.65 -0.36
C THR A 113 5.62 -2.12 -0.72
N LYS A 114 6.81 -2.74 -0.71
CA LYS A 114 6.91 -4.18 -0.92
C LYS A 114 6.36 -4.96 0.27
N LEU A 115 5.46 -5.91 -0.02
CA LEU A 115 5.04 -6.94 0.93
C LEU A 115 6.04 -8.09 0.87
N VAL A 116 6.92 -8.17 1.86
CA VAL A 116 7.99 -9.18 1.91
C VAL A 116 7.47 -10.44 2.57
N SER A 117 7.68 -11.62 2.00
CA SER A 117 7.26 -12.88 2.63
C SER A 117 7.85 -13.04 4.03
N ALA A 118 7.01 -13.37 5.00
CA ALA A 118 7.41 -13.75 6.36
C ALA A 118 7.82 -15.23 6.45
N ASN A 119 7.64 -16.03 5.39
CA ASN A 119 8.02 -17.43 5.37
C ASN A 119 9.55 -17.58 5.43
N VAL A 120 10.07 -17.92 6.60
CA VAL A 120 11.52 -18.08 6.83
C VAL A 120 12.13 -19.13 5.91
N SER A 121 11.44 -20.24 5.63
CA SER A 121 11.97 -21.32 4.78
C SER A 121 12.22 -20.87 3.34
N GLU A 122 11.46 -19.88 2.85
CA GLU A 122 11.61 -19.32 1.51
C GLU A 122 12.65 -18.19 1.47
N THR A 123 12.96 -17.59 2.62
CA THR A 123 13.72 -16.35 2.76
C THR A 123 15.04 -16.56 3.52
N CYS A 124 15.08 -16.29 4.82
CA CYS A 124 16.30 -16.27 5.63
C CYS A 124 16.65 -17.62 6.26
N GLY A 125 15.80 -18.62 6.09
CA GLY A 125 15.92 -19.97 6.66
C GLY A 125 16.71 -20.95 5.81
N LYS A 126 16.92 -20.66 4.51
CA LYS A 126 17.68 -21.50 3.58
C LYS A 126 19.13 -21.62 4.08
N LYS A 127 19.58 -22.88 4.26
CA LYS A 127 20.97 -23.22 4.58
C LYS A 127 21.77 -23.33 3.29
#